data_AF-A0A396JKD7-F1
#
_entry.id   AF-A0A396JKD7-F1
#
_cell.length_a   1.000
_cell.length_b   1.000
_cell.length_c   1.000
_cell.angle_alpha   90.00
_cell.angle_beta   90.00
_cell.angle_gamma   90.00
#
_symmetry.space_group_name_H-M   'P 1'
#
loop_
_entity.id
_entity.type
_entity.pdbx_description
1 polymer ?
#
loop_
_entity_poly.entity_id
_entity_poly.type
_entity_poly.pdbx_seq_one_letter_code
_entity_poly.pdbx_strand_id
1 'polypeptide(L)'
;MYGLSPPNEIQNAKKGQGFTNGTFLSEKETMQKFGTSKGFVESATHILEGITSDLHKSLDLEAASKVASCDYEYNTAWGKQVGWLYGSTSEDVLTGLKFHTKGWRSELCSPDPIAFMGCSPQDNLGQMAQHKRWSTGLLDIFLSKHCPIFGTLFGKLQFRECLSYIWITNWALRSIPEICYALLPAYCIITNSSFLPNKELSMWIPTTLFVIYNVSNLIEHVKSGLSIRTWWNNQRMGRITTMNSCFLGFLTIILKNLRISDTNFEITKKEQVPSNESTNENAGRFIFNESLIFLPGTTILLVQLIAIFTSWLGWKPLIKSGADGYGAGEVFCSAYVVLCYLPFLKGLFGKGKYGIPLSTICKSMVLALLFVHLCGTTIAN
;
A
#
# COMPACT_ATOMS: atom_id res chain seq x y z
N MET A 1 15.17 19.40 -2.32
CA MET A 1 15.44 18.72 -3.60
C MET A 1 16.45 19.57 -4.35
N TYR A 2 17.60 18.99 -4.70
CA TYR A 2 18.54 19.60 -5.65
C TYR A 2 18.21 19.05 -7.03
N GLY A 3 18.02 19.92 -8.01
CA GLY A 3 17.71 19.52 -9.38
C GLY A 3 17.55 20.74 -10.28
N LEU A 4 18.17 20.70 -11.45
CA LEU A 4 17.98 21.71 -12.49
C LEU A 4 16.58 21.56 -13.07
N SER A 5 15.88 22.69 -13.28
CA SER A 5 14.62 22.70 -14.03
C SER A 5 14.83 22.03 -15.40
N PRO A 6 13.87 21.24 -15.90
CA PRO A 6 13.96 20.69 -17.24
C PRO A 6 14.32 21.78 -18.26
N PRO A 7 15.21 21.52 -19.23
CA PRO A 7 15.58 22.49 -20.25
C PRO A 7 14.35 23.03 -20.99
N ASN A 8 14.35 24.33 -21.28
CA ASN A 8 13.27 25.05 -21.96
C ASN A 8 12.93 24.52 -23.37
N GLU A 9 13.72 23.62 -23.94
CA GLU A 9 13.61 23.19 -25.34
C GLU A 9 12.42 22.28 -25.66
N ILE A 10 11.73 21.71 -24.66
CA ILE A 10 10.58 20.80 -24.90
C ILE A 10 9.22 21.56 -24.81
N GLN A 11 9.21 22.88 -24.58
CA GLN A 11 7.96 23.68 -24.48
C GLN A 11 7.50 24.36 -25.79
N ASN A 12 8.17 24.14 -26.93
CA ASN A 12 7.77 24.78 -28.19
C ASN A 12 6.63 24.07 -28.95
N ALA A 13 5.94 23.10 -28.35
CA ALA A 13 4.71 22.54 -28.91
C ALA A 13 3.54 22.76 -27.93
N LYS A 14 2.69 23.74 -28.27
CA LYS A 14 1.45 24.19 -27.59
C LYS A 14 1.65 25.23 -26.49
N LYS A 15 1.76 26.49 -26.95
CA LYS A 15 1.29 27.69 -26.24
C LYS A 15 -0.09 27.43 -25.64
N GLY A 16 -0.16 27.33 -24.32
CA GLY A 16 -1.44 27.19 -23.62
C GLY A 16 -1.38 26.51 -22.26
N GLN A 17 -0.38 26.81 -21.40
CA GLN A 17 -0.51 26.73 -19.94
C GLN A 17 0.77 27.26 -19.25
N GLY A 18 0.74 28.54 -18.89
CA GLY A 18 1.14 29.02 -17.56
C GLY A 18 2.59 28.90 -17.06
N PHE A 19 3.57 28.59 -17.90
CA PHE A 19 4.99 28.80 -17.57
C PHE A 19 5.68 29.31 -18.84
N THR A 20 6.44 30.40 -18.72
CA THR A 20 7.11 31.14 -19.80
C THR A 20 6.22 32.09 -20.60
N ASN A 21 5.75 33.14 -19.94
CA ASN A 21 6.09 34.46 -20.44
C ASN A 21 6.99 35.09 -19.38
N GLY A 22 8.00 35.86 -19.79
CA GLY A 22 8.74 36.80 -18.93
C GLY A 22 7.85 37.95 -18.44
N THR A 23 6.63 37.64 -18.02
CA THR A 23 5.79 38.51 -17.21
C THR A 23 6.20 38.26 -15.78
N PHE A 24 6.89 39.25 -15.19
CA PHE A 24 7.04 39.36 -13.75
C PHE A 24 5.73 38.94 -13.10
N LEU A 25 5.77 37.93 -12.21
CA LEU A 25 4.65 37.70 -11.32
C LEU A 25 4.40 39.04 -10.64
N SER A 26 3.16 39.54 -10.71
CA SER A 26 2.86 40.78 -9.99
C SER A 26 3.24 40.58 -8.53
N GLU A 27 3.67 41.64 -7.84
CA GLU A 27 4.05 41.57 -6.42
C GLU A 27 2.99 40.81 -5.60
N LYS A 28 1.71 41.03 -5.95
CA LYS A 28 0.55 40.33 -5.41
C LYS A 28 0.56 38.81 -5.67
N GLU A 29 0.85 38.36 -6.88
CA GLU A 29 0.94 36.92 -7.21
C GLU A 29 2.14 36.25 -6.52
N THR A 30 3.28 36.95 -6.45
CA THR A 30 4.47 36.47 -5.74
C THR A 30 4.20 36.32 -4.25
N MET A 31 3.52 37.30 -3.63
CA MET A 31 3.10 37.22 -2.24
C MET A 31 2.06 36.12 -2.00
N GLN A 32 1.11 35.92 -2.91
CA GLN A 32 0.15 34.82 -2.80
C GLN A 32 0.84 33.44 -2.89
N LYS A 33 1.91 33.35 -3.68
CA LYS A 33 2.62 32.09 -3.93
C LYS A 33 3.62 31.74 -2.84
N PHE A 34 4.46 32.69 -2.43
CA PHE A 34 5.59 32.47 -1.52
C PHE A 34 5.35 33.02 -0.10
N GLY A 35 4.32 33.84 0.09
CA GLY A 35 3.97 34.46 1.37
C GLY A 35 4.44 35.90 1.49
N THR A 36 4.36 36.46 2.70
CA THR A 36 4.56 37.90 2.95
C THR A 36 5.96 38.27 3.47
N SER A 37 6.88 37.30 3.55
CA SER A 37 8.26 37.57 3.97
C SER A 37 9.07 38.10 2.80
N LYS A 38 9.41 39.40 2.83
CA LYS A 38 10.17 40.07 1.76
C LYS A 38 11.52 39.41 1.52
N GLY A 39 12.29 39.16 2.59
CA GLY A 39 13.60 38.52 2.48
C GLY A 39 13.53 37.12 1.87
N PHE A 40 12.53 36.31 2.22
CA PHE A 40 12.33 35.00 1.59
C PHE A 40 11.90 35.11 0.13
N VAL A 41 10.97 36.00 -0.17
CA VAL A 41 10.47 36.22 -1.54
C VAL A 41 11.61 36.67 -2.45
N GLU A 42 12.40 37.65 -2.04
CA GLU A 42 13.57 38.13 -2.78
C GLU A 42 14.60 37.02 -2.99
N SER A 43 14.87 36.20 -1.97
CA SER A 43 15.77 35.06 -2.09
C SER A 43 15.24 34.02 -3.09
N ALA A 44 13.94 33.73 -3.06
CA ALA A 44 13.32 32.76 -3.96
C ALA A 44 13.29 33.28 -5.40
N THR A 45 13.00 34.57 -5.63
CA THR A 45 13.00 35.17 -6.97
C THR A 45 14.40 35.19 -7.57
N HIS A 46 15.43 35.57 -6.79
CA HIS A 46 16.81 35.53 -7.24
C HIS A 46 17.24 34.14 -7.73
N ILE A 47 16.92 33.09 -6.95
CA ILE A 47 17.24 31.70 -7.32
C ILE A 47 16.49 31.28 -8.59
N LEU A 48 15.21 31.65 -8.72
CA LEU A 48 14.40 31.32 -9.90
C LEU A 48 14.87 32.06 -11.15
N GLU A 49 15.45 33.24 -11.00
CA GLU A 49 16.07 34.03 -12.07
C GLU A 49 17.49 33.54 -12.43
N GLY A 50 18.01 32.53 -11.72
CA GLY A 50 19.36 32.00 -11.93
C GLY A 50 20.46 32.96 -11.47
N ILE A 51 20.12 33.98 -10.68
CA ILE A 51 21.07 34.95 -10.15
C ILE A 51 21.74 34.33 -8.92
N THR A 52 22.89 33.70 -9.13
CA THR A 52 23.80 33.31 -8.06
C THR A 52 24.59 34.54 -7.59
N SER A 53 23.92 35.48 -6.93
CA SER A 53 24.62 36.49 -6.13
C SER A 53 25.31 35.79 -4.96
N ASP A 54 26.44 36.33 -4.48
CA ASP A 54 27.09 35.91 -3.23
C ASP A 54 26.04 35.84 -2.10
N LEU A 55 25.51 34.65 -1.86
CA LEU A 55 24.39 34.39 -0.95
C LEU A 55 24.84 34.44 0.52
N HIS A 56 25.99 35.06 0.80
CA HIS A 56 26.44 35.46 2.12
C HIS A 56 25.87 36.85 2.49
N LYS A 57 24.55 37.03 2.35
CA LYS A 57 23.86 38.05 3.14
C LYS A 57 23.73 37.49 4.57
N SER A 58 24.02 38.32 5.56
CA SER A 58 23.80 38.01 6.98
C SER A 58 22.45 37.32 7.19
N LEU A 59 22.41 36.26 7.99
CA LEU A 59 21.19 35.50 8.29
C LEU A 59 20.06 36.47 8.69
N ASP A 60 19.05 36.62 7.82
CA ASP A 60 17.89 37.47 8.11
C ASP A 60 16.96 36.72 9.08
N LEU A 61 17.24 36.90 10.37
CA LEU A 61 16.52 36.23 11.45
C LEU A 61 15.05 36.66 11.51
N GLU A 62 14.74 37.90 11.11
CA GLU A 62 13.37 38.41 11.08
C GLU A 62 12.58 37.73 9.96
N ALA A 63 13.15 37.63 8.75
CA ALA A 63 12.53 36.89 7.66
C ALA A 63 12.35 35.40 8.01
N ALA A 64 13.34 34.78 8.66
CA ALA A 64 13.25 33.39 9.11
C ALA A 64 12.16 33.19 10.18
N SER A 65 12.11 34.07 11.19
CA SER A 65 11.09 34.04 12.24
C SER A 65 9.69 34.23 11.65
N LYS A 66 9.53 35.13 10.67
CA LYS A 66 8.27 35.34 9.97
C LYS A 66 7.84 34.11 9.16
N VAL A 67 8.75 33.47 8.42
CA VAL A 67 8.43 32.24 7.66
C VAL A 67 8.07 31.08 8.59
N ALA A 68 8.65 31.01 9.79
CA ALA A 68 8.35 29.99 10.80
C ALA A 68 7.06 30.24 11.60
N SER A 69 6.37 31.36 11.37
CA SER A 69 5.11 31.67 12.07
C SER A 69 3.99 30.70 11.69
N CYS A 70 3.08 30.41 12.63
CA CYS A 70 2.01 29.44 12.43
C CYS A 70 0.96 29.88 11.41
N ASP A 71 0.86 31.18 11.13
CA ASP A 71 -0.05 31.79 10.18
C ASP A 71 0.60 32.09 8.83
N TYR A 72 1.91 31.82 8.66
CA TYR A 72 2.64 32.15 7.43
C TYR A 72 2.00 31.53 6.18
N GLU A 73 1.50 30.30 6.31
CA GLU A 73 0.90 29.56 5.19
C GLU A 73 -0.54 29.97 4.91
N TYR A 74 -1.17 30.76 5.80
CA TYR A 74 -2.56 31.15 5.69
C TYR A 74 -2.81 31.99 4.42
N ASN A 75 -3.82 31.59 3.64
CA ASN A 75 -4.14 32.19 2.33
C ASN A 75 -3.00 32.22 1.30
N THR A 76 -1.96 31.39 1.48
CA THR A 76 -0.88 31.23 0.51
C THR A 76 -1.03 29.96 -0.35
N ALA A 77 -0.11 29.77 -1.29
CA ALA A 77 0.01 28.56 -2.11
C ALA A 77 0.86 27.45 -1.47
N TRP A 78 1.42 27.65 -0.27
CA TRP A 78 2.11 26.61 0.49
C TRP A 78 1.19 25.42 0.75
N GLY A 79 1.73 24.20 0.65
CA GLY A 79 0.95 22.97 0.78
C GLY A 79 0.07 22.62 -0.42
N LYS A 80 -0.22 23.58 -1.31
CA LYS A 80 -1.11 23.41 -2.48
C LYS A 80 -0.34 23.37 -3.79
N GLN A 81 0.69 24.19 -3.92
CA GLN A 81 1.51 24.32 -5.12
C GLN A 81 3.01 24.41 -4.82
N VAL A 82 3.36 24.87 -3.62
CA VAL A 82 4.73 25.09 -3.14
C VAL A 82 5.00 24.17 -1.96
N GLY A 83 6.21 23.62 -1.89
CA GLY A 83 6.64 22.73 -0.82
C GLY A 83 6.04 21.32 -0.92
N TRP A 84 5.91 20.67 0.24
CA TRP A 84 5.23 19.39 0.38
C TRP A 84 3.74 19.55 0.15
N LEU A 85 3.14 18.68 -0.66
CA LEU A 85 1.71 18.77 -0.94
C LEU A 85 0.85 18.19 0.19
N TYR A 86 -0.16 18.94 0.60
CA TYR A 86 -1.13 18.54 1.61
C TYR A 86 -2.24 17.68 1.01
N GLY A 87 -2.88 16.87 1.85
CA GLY A 87 -4.13 16.17 1.52
C GLY A 87 -4.03 14.66 1.40
N SER A 88 -2.85 14.05 1.55
CA SER A 88 -2.68 12.60 1.70
C SER A 88 -1.67 12.30 2.80
N THR A 89 -1.81 11.16 3.48
CA THR A 89 -0.81 10.62 4.44
C THR A 89 0.41 10.00 3.75
N SER A 90 0.46 10.05 2.43
CA SER A 90 1.60 9.69 1.57
C SER A 90 2.01 10.91 0.76
N GLU A 91 2.27 12.02 1.45
CA GLU A 91 2.66 13.30 0.86
C GLU A 91 3.95 13.19 0.06
N ASP A 92 4.82 12.23 0.41
CA ASP A 92 6.03 11.88 -0.30
C ASP A 92 5.76 11.46 -1.75
N VAL A 93 4.88 10.48 -1.93
CA VAL A 93 4.45 9.98 -3.24
C VAL A 93 3.66 11.05 -3.99
N LEU A 94 2.76 11.76 -3.31
CA LEU A 94 1.95 12.84 -3.91
C LEU A 94 2.82 13.97 -4.47
N THR A 95 3.82 14.40 -3.70
CA THR A 95 4.71 15.49 -4.07
C THR A 95 5.62 15.07 -5.23
N GLY A 96 6.18 13.86 -5.18
CA GLY A 96 6.95 13.29 -6.29
C GLY A 96 6.13 13.19 -7.58
N LEU A 97 4.91 12.65 -7.48
CA LEU A 97 3.97 12.59 -8.61
C LEU A 97 3.73 13.98 -9.20
N LYS A 98 3.50 14.99 -8.36
CA LYS A 98 3.29 16.36 -8.85
C LYS A 98 4.49 16.89 -9.62
N PHE A 99 5.72 16.65 -9.15
CA PHE A 99 6.92 17.06 -9.89
C PHE A 99 7.03 16.35 -11.22
N HIS A 100 6.81 15.03 -11.28
CA HIS A 100 6.85 14.28 -12.53
C HIS A 100 5.73 14.72 -13.49
N THR A 101 4.53 15.06 -13.01
CA THR A 101 3.48 15.66 -13.87
C THR A 101 3.86 17.03 -14.45
N LYS A 102 4.82 17.73 -13.85
CA LYS A 102 5.40 18.99 -14.37
C LYS A 102 6.59 18.74 -15.32
N GLY A 103 7.01 17.50 -15.51
CA GLY A 103 8.10 17.10 -16.42
C GLY A 103 9.48 17.01 -15.77
N TRP A 104 9.55 17.07 -14.43
CA TRP A 104 10.79 16.79 -13.71
C TRP A 104 11.15 15.31 -13.80
N ARG A 105 12.43 14.99 -13.70
CA ARG A 105 12.96 13.63 -13.68
C ARG A 105 13.65 13.34 -12.36
N SER A 106 13.49 12.11 -11.86
CA SER A 106 14.20 11.60 -10.69
C SER A 106 15.36 10.71 -11.11
N GLU A 107 16.46 10.76 -10.36
CA GLU A 107 17.60 9.86 -10.51
C GLU A 107 17.77 9.00 -9.25
N LEU A 108 18.13 7.73 -9.43
CA LEU A 108 18.40 6.80 -8.33
C LEU A 108 19.91 6.53 -8.26
N CYS A 109 20.56 7.08 -7.25
CA CYS A 109 21.97 6.83 -6.96
C CYS A 109 22.09 5.78 -5.85
N SER A 110 22.71 4.63 -6.17
CA SER A 110 22.96 3.55 -5.20
C SER A 110 24.48 3.33 -5.04
N PRO A 111 25.16 4.16 -4.23
CA PRO A 111 26.60 4.02 -4.01
C PRO A 111 26.92 2.74 -3.22
N ASP A 112 28.16 2.26 -3.35
CA ASP A 112 28.75 1.23 -2.52
C ASP A 112 29.92 1.83 -1.72
N PRO A 113 29.85 1.90 -0.38
CA PRO A 113 28.80 1.39 0.49
C PRO A 113 27.50 2.21 0.45
N ILE A 114 26.39 1.59 0.90
CA ILE A 114 25.08 2.24 0.99
C ILE A 114 25.19 3.50 1.86
N ALA A 115 24.82 4.65 1.29
CA ALA A 115 24.97 5.96 1.93
C ALA A 115 23.99 6.22 3.09
N PHE A 116 22.82 5.55 3.09
CA PHE A 116 21.77 5.76 4.09
C PHE A 116 21.31 4.44 4.69
N MET A 117 21.46 4.28 6.00
CA MET A 117 20.90 3.17 6.77
C MET A 117 19.85 3.70 7.74
N GLY A 118 18.74 2.97 7.86
CA GLY A 118 17.64 3.32 8.74
C GLY A 118 17.17 2.12 9.58
N CYS A 119 16.42 2.41 10.64
CA CYS A 119 15.81 1.37 11.47
C CYS A 119 14.46 0.94 10.88
N SER A 120 14.26 -0.37 10.71
CA SER A 120 12.95 -0.95 10.40
C SER A 120 12.14 -1.19 11.68
N PRO A 121 10.80 -1.21 11.62
CA PRO A 121 10.00 -1.63 12.76
C PRO A 121 10.35 -3.08 13.13
N GLN A 122 10.62 -3.31 14.41
CA GLN A 122 11.12 -4.59 14.92
C GLN A 122 10.01 -5.64 15.11
N ASP A 123 8.75 -5.20 15.19
CA ASP A 123 7.59 -6.07 15.34
C ASP A 123 6.63 -6.00 14.14
N ASN A 124 5.73 -6.97 14.04
CA ASN A 124 4.73 -7.02 12.97
C ASN A 124 3.61 -5.99 13.15
N LEU A 125 3.35 -5.50 14.37
CA LEU A 125 2.29 -4.52 14.63
C LEU A 125 2.63 -3.17 13.98
N GLY A 126 3.84 -2.68 14.21
CA GLY A 126 4.39 -1.46 13.61
C GLY A 126 4.43 -1.56 12.09
N GLN A 127 4.84 -2.71 11.55
CA GLN A 127 4.82 -2.97 10.10
C GLN A 127 3.40 -2.95 9.53
N MET A 128 2.45 -3.66 10.16
CA MET A 128 1.06 -3.71 9.68
C MET A 128 0.37 -2.34 9.76
N ALA A 129 0.63 -1.56 10.82
CA ALA A 129 0.14 -0.18 10.95
C ALA A 129 0.74 0.74 9.89
N GLN A 130 2.04 0.60 9.61
CA GLN A 130 2.71 1.34 8.54
C GLN A 130 2.11 1.03 7.17
N HIS A 131 1.91 -0.25 6.85
CA HIS A 131 1.27 -0.64 5.59
C HIS A 131 -0.17 -0.16 5.46
N LYS A 132 -0.95 -0.14 6.55
CA LYS A 132 -2.31 0.44 6.56
C LYS A 132 -2.26 1.92 6.19
N ARG A 133 -1.36 2.70 6.81
CA ARG A 133 -1.19 4.14 6.51
C ARG A 133 -0.78 4.36 5.07
N TRP A 134 0.23 3.64 4.59
CA TRP A 134 0.67 3.71 3.20
C TRP A 134 -0.48 3.41 2.25
N SER A 135 -1.18 2.30 2.45
CA SER A 135 -2.31 1.92 1.61
C SER A 135 -3.42 2.97 1.59
N THR A 136 -3.70 3.58 2.75
CA THR A 136 -4.67 4.67 2.89
C THR A 136 -4.25 5.88 2.06
N GLY A 137 -3.05 6.43 2.29
CA GLY A 137 -2.56 7.60 1.58
C GLY A 137 -2.38 7.39 0.07
N LEU A 138 -1.91 6.21 -0.33
CA LEU A 138 -1.76 5.80 -1.72
C LEU A 138 -3.09 5.74 -2.46
N LEU A 139 -4.13 5.16 -1.85
CA LEU A 139 -5.47 5.12 -2.43
C LEU A 139 -6.13 6.50 -2.48
N ASP A 140 -5.89 7.33 -1.46
CA ASP A 140 -6.35 8.72 -1.42
C ASP A 140 -5.81 9.51 -2.63
N ILE A 141 -4.52 9.33 -2.95
CA ILE A 141 -3.91 9.91 -4.16
C ILE A 141 -4.65 9.42 -5.41
N PHE A 142 -4.85 8.10 -5.54
CA PHE A 142 -5.48 7.50 -6.73
C PHE A 142 -6.90 8.00 -6.97
N LEU A 143 -7.70 8.16 -5.91
CA LEU A 143 -9.10 8.60 -6.00
C LEU A 143 -9.26 10.13 -6.02
N SER A 144 -8.19 10.88 -5.77
CA SER A 144 -8.22 12.35 -5.80
C SER A 144 -8.02 12.93 -7.20
N LYS A 145 -8.09 14.26 -7.30
CA LYS A 145 -7.65 15.02 -8.50
C LYS A 145 -6.19 14.80 -8.88
N HIS A 146 -5.39 14.17 -8.02
CA HIS A 146 -3.99 13.85 -8.26
C HIS A 146 -3.78 12.46 -8.87
N CYS A 147 -4.84 11.77 -9.32
CA CYS A 147 -4.75 10.48 -9.99
C CYS A 147 -3.67 10.49 -11.09
N PRO A 148 -2.76 9.50 -11.14
CA PRO A 148 -1.68 9.45 -12.14
C PRO A 148 -2.17 9.51 -13.59
N ILE A 149 -3.37 9.00 -13.86
CA ILE A 149 -4.02 9.03 -15.18
C ILE A 149 -4.17 10.48 -15.68
N PHE A 150 -4.61 11.39 -14.80
CA PHE A 150 -4.71 12.82 -15.14
C PHE A 150 -3.34 13.46 -15.38
N GLY A 151 -2.29 12.96 -14.72
CA GLY A 151 -0.92 13.38 -14.94
C GLY A 151 -0.43 13.10 -16.36
N THR A 152 -0.87 12.01 -16.99
CA THR A 152 -0.54 11.68 -18.38
C THR A 152 -1.49 12.32 -19.38
N LEU A 153 -2.79 12.41 -19.07
CA LEU A 153 -3.77 13.00 -19.97
C LEU A 153 -3.65 14.53 -20.07
N PHE A 154 -3.35 15.20 -18.96
CA PHE A 154 -3.37 16.67 -18.84
C PHE A 154 -2.05 17.26 -18.35
N GLY A 155 -1.02 16.44 -18.13
CA GLY A 155 0.30 16.87 -17.67
C GLY A 155 1.42 16.31 -18.53
N LYS A 156 2.63 16.28 -17.98
CA LYS A 156 3.85 15.78 -18.64
C LYS A 156 4.31 14.43 -18.09
N LEU A 157 3.47 13.70 -17.36
CA LEU A 157 3.81 12.39 -16.82
C LEU A 157 3.87 11.37 -17.96
N GLN A 158 5.01 10.71 -18.14
CA GLN A 158 5.17 9.73 -19.20
C GLN A 158 4.28 8.50 -18.94
N PHE A 159 3.87 7.82 -20.01
CA PHE A 159 2.98 6.66 -19.90
C PHE A 159 3.54 5.56 -19.00
N ARG A 160 4.85 5.25 -19.10
CA ARG A 160 5.51 4.25 -18.24
C ARG A 160 5.55 4.69 -16.78
N GLU A 161 5.80 5.97 -16.51
CA GLU A 161 5.75 6.52 -15.16
C GLU A 161 4.33 6.41 -14.59
N CYS A 162 3.32 6.70 -15.40
CA CYS A 162 1.91 6.54 -15.01
C CYS A 162 1.58 5.10 -14.62
N LEU A 163 2.02 4.10 -15.39
CA LEU A 163 1.83 2.69 -15.02
C LEU A 163 2.50 2.35 -13.68
N SER A 164 3.72 2.84 -13.44
CA SER A 164 4.42 2.67 -12.16
C SER A 164 3.67 3.34 -11.01
N TYR A 165 3.15 4.55 -11.22
CA TYR A 165 2.35 5.27 -10.24
C TYR A 165 0.99 4.60 -9.99
N ILE A 166 0.35 4.03 -11.00
CA ILE A 166 -0.87 3.24 -10.82
C ILE A 166 -0.53 2.00 -9.99
N TRP A 167 0.55 1.29 -10.30
CA TRP A 167 0.97 0.12 -9.53
C TRP A 167 1.22 0.43 -8.05
N ILE A 168 1.92 1.52 -7.72
CA ILE A 168 2.18 1.90 -6.33
C ILE A 168 0.91 2.42 -5.63
N THR A 169 0.07 3.22 -6.30
CA THR A 169 -1.11 3.82 -5.66
C THR A 169 -2.26 2.82 -5.47
N ASN A 170 -2.25 1.69 -6.18
CA ASN A 170 -3.33 0.71 -6.18
C ASN A 170 -3.22 -0.38 -5.09
N TRP A 171 -2.34 -0.22 -4.09
CA TRP A 171 -2.10 -1.23 -3.05
C TRP A 171 -3.35 -1.62 -2.27
N ALA A 172 -4.17 -0.63 -1.87
CA ALA A 172 -5.40 -0.86 -1.12
C ALA A 172 -6.45 -1.56 -1.98
N LEU A 173 -6.66 -1.12 -3.21
CA LEU A 173 -7.64 -1.71 -4.14
C LEU A 173 -7.28 -3.16 -4.51
N ARG A 174 -5.98 -3.50 -4.61
CA ARG A 174 -5.52 -4.88 -4.80
C ARG A 174 -6.02 -5.85 -3.73
N SER A 175 -6.35 -5.37 -2.53
CA SER A 175 -6.83 -6.22 -1.44
C SER A 175 -8.17 -6.91 -1.76
N ILE A 176 -9.06 -6.28 -2.54
CA ILE A 176 -10.37 -6.83 -2.88
C ILE A 176 -10.24 -8.12 -3.70
N PRO A 177 -9.60 -8.11 -4.89
CA PRO A 177 -9.45 -9.34 -5.65
C PRO A 177 -8.64 -10.38 -4.90
N GLU A 178 -7.62 -9.99 -4.12
CA GLU A 178 -6.83 -10.95 -3.32
C GLU A 178 -7.70 -11.69 -2.29
N ILE A 179 -8.60 -10.99 -1.59
CA ILE A 179 -9.54 -11.62 -0.64
C ILE A 179 -10.52 -12.53 -1.38
N CYS A 180 -11.07 -12.09 -2.51
CA CYS A 180 -11.96 -12.92 -3.34
C CYS A 180 -11.27 -14.22 -3.78
N TYR A 181 -10.03 -14.12 -4.32
CA TYR A 181 -9.26 -15.29 -4.73
C TYR A 181 -8.83 -16.16 -3.55
N ALA A 182 -8.56 -15.58 -2.38
CA ALA A 182 -8.28 -16.35 -1.18
C ALA A 182 -9.50 -17.15 -0.71
N LEU A 183 -10.72 -16.59 -0.81
CA LEU A 183 -11.96 -17.26 -0.39
C LEU A 183 -12.52 -18.25 -1.43
N LEU A 184 -12.15 -18.10 -2.71
CA LEU A 184 -12.67 -18.92 -3.80
C LEU A 184 -12.49 -20.44 -3.61
N PRO A 185 -11.32 -20.97 -3.20
CA PRO A 185 -11.17 -22.41 -2.96
C PRO A 185 -12.10 -22.94 -1.86
N ALA A 186 -12.24 -22.19 -0.76
CA ALA A 186 -13.14 -22.56 0.33
C ALA A 186 -14.61 -22.54 -0.12
N TYR A 187 -15.01 -21.51 -0.88
CA TYR A 187 -16.33 -21.43 -1.49
C TYR A 187 -16.63 -22.67 -2.33
N CYS A 188 -15.71 -23.04 -3.23
CA CYS A 188 -15.86 -24.20 -4.10
C CYS A 188 -16.01 -25.51 -3.32
N ILE A 189 -15.19 -25.71 -2.28
CA ILE A 189 -15.30 -26.88 -1.41
C ILE A 189 -16.64 -26.94 -0.68
N ILE A 190 -17.08 -25.82 -0.08
CA ILE A 190 -18.33 -25.76 0.71
C ILE A 190 -19.55 -25.98 -0.19
N THR A 191 -19.53 -25.40 -1.39
CA THR A 191 -20.64 -25.48 -2.37
C THR A 191 -20.61 -26.72 -3.24
N ASN A 192 -19.57 -27.55 -3.12
CA ASN A 192 -19.28 -28.63 -4.04
C ASN A 192 -19.25 -28.18 -5.51
N SER A 193 -18.67 -27.00 -5.77
CA SER A 193 -18.40 -26.47 -7.11
C SER A 193 -16.90 -26.47 -7.41
N SER A 194 -16.54 -26.30 -8.68
CA SER A 194 -15.15 -26.28 -9.14
C SER A 194 -14.86 -24.99 -9.89
N PHE A 195 -13.70 -24.39 -9.65
CA PHE A 195 -13.19 -23.27 -10.45
C PHE A 195 -12.04 -23.70 -11.35
N LEU A 196 -11.40 -24.82 -11.04
CA LEU A 196 -10.38 -25.41 -11.89
C LEU A 196 -11.02 -26.26 -12.98
N PRO A 197 -10.42 -26.32 -14.18
CA PRO A 197 -10.92 -27.20 -15.22
C PRO A 197 -10.90 -28.67 -14.74
N ASN A 198 -12.04 -29.37 -14.76
CA ASN A 198 -12.11 -30.75 -14.26
C ASN A 198 -11.48 -31.80 -15.20
N LYS A 199 -11.10 -31.40 -16.41
CA LYS A 199 -10.39 -32.28 -17.36
C LYS A 199 -8.89 -32.22 -17.07
N GLU A 200 -8.28 -33.39 -16.85
CA GLU A 200 -6.85 -33.50 -16.47
C GLU A 200 -5.93 -32.67 -17.38
N LEU A 201 -6.16 -32.68 -18.70
CA LEU A 201 -5.34 -31.92 -19.65
C LEU A 201 -5.43 -30.39 -19.44
N SER A 202 -6.62 -29.89 -19.09
CA SER A 202 -6.87 -28.47 -18.90
C SER A 202 -6.35 -27.94 -17.55
N MET A 203 -6.17 -28.81 -16.54
CA MET A 203 -5.54 -28.44 -15.26
C MET A 203 -4.04 -28.11 -15.40
N TRP A 204 -3.36 -28.68 -16.40
CA TRP A 204 -1.93 -28.45 -16.60
C TRP A 204 -1.60 -27.01 -16.94
N ILE A 205 -2.51 -26.28 -17.60
CA ILE A 205 -2.28 -24.87 -17.97
C ILE A 205 -2.11 -23.99 -16.71
N PRO A 206 -3.11 -23.87 -15.80
CA PRO A 206 -2.96 -23.05 -14.60
C PRO A 206 -1.86 -23.57 -13.68
N THR A 207 -1.66 -24.88 -13.59
CA THR A 207 -0.57 -25.49 -12.81
C THR A 207 0.80 -25.07 -13.34
N THR A 208 1.01 -25.14 -14.65
CA THR A 208 2.27 -24.76 -15.30
C THR A 208 2.56 -23.27 -15.10
N LEU A 209 1.55 -22.41 -15.27
CA LEU A 209 1.69 -20.97 -15.03
C LEU A 209 2.05 -20.67 -13.57
N PHE A 210 1.40 -21.35 -12.61
CA PHE A 210 1.71 -21.22 -11.19
C PHE A 210 3.17 -21.63 -10.88
N VAL A 211 3.62 -22.76 -11.43
CA VAL A 211 5.00 -23.25 -11.22
C VAL A 211 6.01 -22.30 -11.84
N ILE A 212 5.82 -21.91 -13.10
CA ILE A 212 6.71 -20.97 -13.80
C ILE A 212 6.82 -19.67 -13.02
N TYR A 213 5.69 -19.08 -12.60
CA TYR A 213 5.69 -17.84 -11.83
C TYR A 213 6.50 -17.96 -10.53
N ASN A 214 6.26 -19.00 -9.72
CA ASN A 214 6.94 -19.16 -8.44
C ASN A 214 8.44 -19.45 -8.62
N VAL A 215 8.81 -20.28 -9.60
CA VAL A 215 10.20 -20.61 -9.90
C VAL A 215 10.95 -19.39 -10.42
N SER A 216 10.37 -18.62 -11.34
CA SER A 216 10.97 -17.38 -11.84
C SER A 216 11.21 -16.37 -10.71
N ASN A 217 10.22 -16.16 -9.85
CA ASN A 217 10.35 -15.27 -8.68
C ASN A 217 11.46 -15.75 -7.73
N LEU A 218 11.55 -17.05 -7.49
CA LEU A 218 12.59 -17.62 -6.63
C LEU A 218 14.00 -17.42 -7.24
N ILE A 219 14.16 -17.69 -8.53
CA ILE A 219 15.42 -17.48 -9.25
C ILE A 219 15.87 -16.03 -9.16
N GLU A 220 14.95 -15.08 -9.33
CA GLU A 220 15.24 -13.65 -9.22
C GLU A 220 15.73 -13.27 -7.82
N HIS A 221 15.06 -13.73 -6.76
CA HIS A 221 15.49 -13.47 -5.38
C HIS A 221 16.90 -14.02 -5.10
N VAL A 222 17.19 -15.23 -5.57
CA VAL A 222 18.51 -15.85 -5.39
C VAL A 222 19.58 -15.08 -6.18
N LYS A 223 19.28 -14.64 -7.40
CA LYS A 223 20.19 -13.80 -8.21
C LYS A 223 20.46 -12.44 -7.55
N SER A 224 19.51 -11.90 -6.81
CA SER A 224 19.68 -10.69 -5.99
C SER A 224 20.44 -10.92 -4.68
N GLY A 225 20.97 -12.12 -4.43
CA GLY A 225 21.70 -12.46 -3.21
C GLY A 225 20.82 -12.70 -1.98
N LEU A 226 19.49 -12.83 -2.15
CA LEU A 226 18.56 -13.07 -1.05
C LEU A 226 18.35 -14.57 -0.81
N SER A 227 18.11 -14.92 0.46
CA SER A 227 17.88 -16.32 0.84
C SER A 227 16.48 -16.84 0.40
N ILE A 228 16.35 -18.15 0.22
CA ILE A 228 15.06 -18.81 -0.04
C ILE A 228 14.06 -18.55 1.09
N ARG A 229 14.55 -18.48 2.34
CA ARG A 229 13.72 -18.12 3.50
C ARG A 229 13.16 -16.71 3.35
N THR A 230 13.96 -15.76 2.87
CA THR A 230 13.53 -14.38 2.60
C THR A 230 12.45 -14.35 1.52
N TRP A 231 12.62 -15.11 0.43
CA TRP A 231 11.60 -15.26 -0.62
C TRP A 231 10.28 -15.79 -0.05
N TRP A 232 10.31 -16.89 0.70
CA TRP A 232 9.10 -17.47 1.26
C TRP A 232 8.42 -16.52 2.27
N ASN A 233 9.20 -15.83 3.09
CA ASN A 233 8.67 -14.80 3.99
C ASN A 233 8.01 -13.67 3.21
N ASN A 234 8.61 -13.21 2.11
CA ASN A 234 8.06 -12.16 1.25
C ASN A 234 6.72 -12.59 0.63
N GLN A 235 6.62 -13.82 0.11
CA GLN A 235 5.36 -14.37 -0.42
C GLN A 235 4.25 -14.38 0.62
N ARG A 236 4.53 -14.92 1.82
CA ARG A 236 3.54 -14.98 2.91
C ARG A 236 3.14 -13.59 3.39
N MET A 237 4.11 -12.73 3.64
CA MET A 237 3.85 -11.36 4.14
C MET A 237 3.14 -10.51 3.10
N GLY A 238 3.46 -10.66 1.81
CA GLY A 238 2.75 -9.98 0.73
C GLY A 238 1.24 -10.26 0.77
N ARG A 239 0.84 -11.52 0.97
CA ARG A 239 -0.56 -11.92 1.09
C ARG A 239 -1.21 -11.45 2.40
N ILE A 240 -0.53 -11.69 3.54
CA ILE A 240 -1.02 -11.27 4.87
C ILE A 240 -1.24 -9.76 4.90
N THR A 241 -0.24 -8.96 4.52
CA THR A 241 -0.33 -7.50 4.55
C THR A 241 -1.42 -6.98 3.62
N THR A 242 -1.58 -7.59 2.43
CA THR A 242 -2.60 -7.18 1.45
C THR A 242 -4.02 -7.41 1.98
N MET A 243 -4.31 -8.61 2.47
CA MET A 243 -5.66 -8.97 2.93
C MET A 243 -6.02 -8.38 4.31
N ASN A 244 -5.03 -7.88 5.07
CA ASN A 244 -5.24 -7.27 6.39
C ASN A 244 -5.07 -5.75 6.33
N SER A 245 -3.82 -5.28 6.31
CA SER A 245 -3.48 -3.85 6.36
C SER A 245 -3.99 -3.07 5.16
N CYS A 246 -3.77 -3.57 3.94
CA CYS A 246 -4.23 -2.87 2.73
C CYS A 246 -5.75 -2.86 2.62
N PHE A 247 -6.41 -3.95 3.03
CA PHE A 247 -7.88 -4.02 3.10
C PHE A 247 -8.47 -3.03 4.10
N LEU A 248 -7.90 -2.91 5.30
CA LEU A 248 -8.34 -1.86 6.23
C LEU A 248 -8.06 -0.46 5.70
N GLY A 249 -6.94 -0.25 5.01
CA GLY A 249 -6.66 1.02 4.33
C GLY A 249 -7.72 1.34 3.26
N PHE A 250 -8.14 0.34 2.50
CA PHE A 250 -9.24 0.46 1.54
C PHE A 250 -10.55 0.88 2.23
N LEU A 251 -10.98 0.14 3.27
CA LEU A 251 -12.19 0.47 4.02
C LEU A 251 -12.14 1.88 4.61
N THR A 252 -10.98 2.28 5.13
CA THR A 252 -10.78 3.62 5.69
C THR A 252 -11.05 4.73 4.67
N ILE A 253 -10.53 4.59 3.44
CA ILE A 253 -10.77 5.58 2.37
C ILE A 253 -12.22 5.56 1.87
N ILE A 254 -12.85 4.39 1.80
CA ILE A 254 -14.27 4.32 1.44
C ILE A 254 -15.12 5.05 2.50
N LEU A 255 -14.87 4.82 3.79
CA LEU A 255 -15.57 5.51 4.87
C LEU A 255 -15.32 7.03 4.88
N LYS A 256 -14.08 7.45 4.58
CA LYS A 256 -13.72 8.86 4.36
C LYS A 256 -14.54 9.48 3.23
N ASN A 257 -14.60 8.82 2.08
CA ASN A 257 -15.32 9.31 0.90
C ASN A 257 -16.84 9.36 1.12
N LEU A 258 -17.38 8.46 1.95
CA LEU A 258 -18.78 8.47 2.39
C LEU A 258 -19.04 9.51 3.49
N ARG A 259 -18.03 10.28 3.94
CA ARG A 259 -18.10 11.25 5.04
C ARG A 259 -18.55 10.63 6.38
N ILE A 260 -18.25 9.34 6.58
CA ILE A 260 -18.58 8.61 7.81
C ILE A 260 -17.45 8.77 8.85
N SER A 261 -16.20 8.99 8.41
CA SER A 261 -15.05 9.15 9.32
C SER A 261 -13.97 10.06 8.75
N ASP A 262 -13.29 10.82 9.60
CA ASP A 262 -12.07 11.53 9.24
C ASP A 262 -10.84 10.59 9.32
N THR A 263 -9.96 10.65 8.32
CA THR A 263 -8.69 9.92 8.33
C THR A 263 -7.68 10.57 9.25
N ASN A 264 -7.62 10.13 10.50
CA ASN A 264 -6.56 10.54 11.42
C ASN A 264 -5.27 9.76 11.12
N PHE A 265 -4.15 10.47 11.05
CA PHE A 265 -2.82 9.88 10.92
C PHE A 265 -2.46 9.15 12.21
N GLU A 266 -2.48 7.83 12.19
CA GLU A 266 -2.00 7.00 13.30
C GLU A 266 -0.46 6.98 13.24
N ILE A 267 0.23 7.51 14.26
CA ILE A 267 1.69 7.60 14.30
C ILE A 267 2.31 6.18 14.44
N THR A 268 3.20 5.78 13.52
CA THR A 268 4.01 4.56 13.73
C THR A 268 5.01 4.82 14.84
N LYS A 269 4.87 4.13 15.98
CA LYS A 269 5.93 4.07 16.98
C LYS A 269 7.10 3.29 16.39
N LYS A 270 8.25 3.95 16.23
CA LYS A 270 9.51 3.34 15.78
C LYS A 270 10.38 2.82 16.93
N GLU A 271 9.98 3.07 18.17
CA GLU A 271 10.68 2.64 19.37
C GLU A 271 9.75 1.77 20.24
N GLN A 272 10.23 0.59 20.64
CA GLN A 272 9.76 -0.10 21.83
C GLN A 272 10.81 0.05 22.93
N VAL A 273 10.33 0.23 24.16
CA VAL A 273 11.12 0.09 25.38
C VAL A 273 11.73 -1.33 25.39
N PRO A 274 13.02 -1.51 25.70
CA PRO A 274 13.64 -2.82 25.71
C PRO A 274 12.89 -3.73 26.68
N SER A 275 12.22 -4.75 26.15
CA SER A 275 11.68 -5.83 26.98
C SER A 275 12.83 -6.74 27.37
N ASN A 276 12.97 -7.04 28.67
CA ASN A 276 13.98 -7.94 29.26
C ASN A 276 13.82 -9.42 28.84
N GLU A 277 13.20 -9.71 27.70
CA GLU A 277 13.02 -11.07 27.19
C GLU A 277 14.20 -11.44 26.28
N SER A 278 14.64 -12.69 26.38
CA SER A 278 15.71 -13.28 25.57
C SER A 278 15.41 -13.11 24.07
N THR A 279 16.07 -12.11 23.46
CA THR A 279 15.82 -11.63 22.10
C THR A 279 15.98 -12.70 21.02
N ASN A 280 16.66 -13.81 21.33
CA ASN A 280 16.95 -14.89 20.38
C ASN A 280 15.86 -15.98 20.27
N GLU A 281 15.11 -16.30 21.33
CA GLU A 281 14.11 -17.39 21.25
C GLU A 281 12.79 -16.94 20.58
N ASN A 282 12.46 -15.66 20.67
CA ASN A 282 11.20 -15.10 20.18
C ASN A 282 11.34 -14.29 18.88
N ALA A 283 12.54 -14.25 18.28
CA ALA A 283 12.80 -13.52 17.05
C ALA A 283 11.92 -14.03 15.90
N GLY A 284 11.15 -13.12 15.28
CA GLY A 284 10.30 -13.43 14.13
C GLY A 284 8.93 -14.04 14.47
N ARG A 285 8.55 -14.11 15.75
CA ARG A 285 7.20 -14.54 16.17
C ARG A 285 6.21 -13.39 16.04
N PHE A 286 5.03 -13.67 15.49
CA PHE A 286 3.96 -12.68 15.38
C PHE A 286 3.41 -12.30 16.76
N ILE A 287 3.24 -11.00 16.96
CA ILE A 287 2.57 -10.41 18.10
C ILE A 287 1.15 -10.00 17.65
N PHE A 288 0.17 -10.32 18.48
CA PHE A 288 -1.23 -10.02 18.24
C PHE A 288 -1.77 -9.11 19.35
N ASN A 289 -2.71 -8.25 18.98
CA ASN A 289 -3.45 -7.40 19.90
C ASN A 289 -4.91 -7.28 19.43
N GLU A 290 -5.73 -6.49 20.12
CA GLU A 290 -7.16 -6.32 19.80
C GLU A 290 -7.44 -5.45 18.56
N SER A 291 -6.40 -5.10 17.80
CA SER A 291 -6.57 -4.33 16.56
C SER A 291 -7.43 -5.08 15.56
N LEU A 292 -8.34 -4.33 14.91
CA LEU A 292 -9.15 -4.82 13.80
C LEU A 292 -8.30 -5.29 12.61
N ILE A 293 -7.01 -4.94 12.56
CA ILE A 293 -6.10 -5.36 11.49
C ILE A 293 -5.95 -6.88 11.38
N PHE A 294 -6.21 -7.62 12.48
CA PHE A 294 -6.14 -9.08 12.48
C PHE A 294 -7.46 -9.77 12.16
N LEU A 295 -8.57 -9.03 12.09
CA LEU A 295 -9.90 -9.59 11.88
C LEU A 295 -10.05 -10.23 10.49
N PRO A 296 -9.66 -9.58 9.36
CA PRO A 296 -9.82 -10.18 8.03
C PRO A 296 -9.02 -11.47 7.88
N GLY A 297 -7.73 -11.46 8.27
CA GLY A 297 -6.84 -12.59 8.15
C GLY A 297 -7.25 -13.79 9.01
N THR A 298 -7.70 -13.53 10.24
CA THR A 298 -8.24 -14.58 11.11
C THR A 298 -9.52 -15.18 10.52
N THR A 299 -10.41 -14.34 9.96
CA THR A 299 -11.64 -14.80 9.30
C THR A 299 -11.33 -15.69 8.09
N ILE A 300 -10.43 -15.24 7.20
CA ILE A 300 -10.02 -16.00 6.02
C ILE A 300 -9.42 -17.35 6.44
N LEU A 301 -8.55 -17.36 7.44
CA LEU A 301 -7.97 -18.60 7.98
C LEU A 301 -9.04 -19.56 8.47
N LEU A 302 -10.00 -19.10 9.28
CA LEU A 302 -11.08 -19.94 9.81
C LEU A 302 -11.95 -20.50 8.68
N VAL A 303 -12.27 -19.69 7.67
CA VAL A 303 -13.03 -20.16 6.48
C VAL A 303 -12.28 -21.28 5.75
N GLN A 304 -10.97 -21.16 5.53
CA GLN A 304 -10.19 -22.23 4.90
C GLN A 304 -10.16 -23.51 5.74
N LEU A 305 -9.98 -23.37 7.06
CA LEU A 305 -9.97 -24.51 7.99
C LEU A 305 -11.31 -25.24 7.99
N ILE A 306 -12.43 -24.51 8.00
CA ILE A 306 -13.77 -25.08 7.90
C ILE A 306 -13.90 -25.84 6.57
N ALA A 307 -13.50 -25.24 5.45
CA ALA A 307 -13.58 -25.90 4.14
C ALA A 307 -12.74 -27.19 4.07
N ILE A 308 -11.50 -27.17 4.57
CA ILE A 308 -10.66 -28.39 4.61
C ILE A 308 -11.31 -29.46 5.50
N PHE A 309 -11.87 -29.06 6.65
CA PHE A 309 -12.56 -29.96 7.56
C PHE A 309 -13.81 -30.57 6.93
N THR A 310 -14.66 -29.78 6.24
CA THR A 310 -15.84 -30.30 5.54
C THR A 310 -15.48 -31.25 4.41
N SER A 311 -14.42 -30.94 3.66
CA SER A 311 -13.88 -31.83 2.62
C SER A 311 -13.41 -33.16 3.20
N TRP A 312 -12.69 -33.12 4.33
CA TRP A 312 -12.20 -34.32 5.01
C TRP A 312 -13.32 -35.20 5.56
N LEU A 313 -14.39 -34.59 6.10
CA LEU A 313 -15.58 -35.31 6.55
C LEU A 313 -16.44 -35.87 5.39
N GLY A 314 -16.12 -35.54 4.14
CA GLY A 314 -16.90 -35.95 2.98
C GLY A 314 -18.28 -35.30 2.91
N TRP A 315 -18.48 -34.17 3.58
CA TRP A 315 -19.74 -33.43 3.55
C TRP A 315 -19.87 -32.69 2.22
N LYS A 316 -20.54 -33.33 1.26
CA LYS A 316 -20.72 -32.80 -0.09
C LYS A 316 -22.21 -32.53 -0.35
N PRO A 317 -22.59 -31.26 -0.57
CA PRO A 317 -23.89 -30.94 -1.15
C PRO A 317 -24.13 -31.69 -2.47
N LEU A 318 -25.38 -32.12 -2.72
CA LEU A 318 -25.78 -32.78 -3.96
C LEU A 318 -25.58 -31.84 -5.16
N ILE A 319 -24.94 -32.34 -6.21
CA ILE A 319 -24.66 -31.58 -7.43
C ILE A 319 -25.95 -31.50 -8.27
N LYS A 320 -26.34 -30.29 -8.72
CA LYS A 320 -27.32 -30.12 -9.83
C LYS A 320 -26.72 -30.84 -11.06
N SER A 321 -27.45 -31.79 -11.65
CA SER A 321 -26.91 -32.80 -12.58
C SER A 321 -26.02 -32.20 -13.69
N GLY A 322 -24.79 -32.68 -13.82
CA GLY A 322 -23.89 -32.38 -14.96
C GLY A 322 -22.65 -31.55 -14.66
N ALA A 323 -22.46 -31.03 -13.44
CA ALA A 323 -21.21 -30.37 -13.02
C ALA A 323 -20.34 -31.35 -12.21
N ASP A 324 -19.02 -31.38 -12.43
CA ASP A 324 -18.14 -32.07 -11.48
C ASP A 324 -17.91 -31.18 -10.26
N GLY A 325 -17.89 -31.81 -9.08
CA GLY A 325 -17.63 -31.12 -7.81
C GLY A 325 -16.18 -30.66 -7.68
N TYR A 326 -15.83 -30.12 -6.52
CA TYR A 326 -14.45 -29.69 -6.25
C TYR A 326 -13.45 -30.85 -6.37
N GLY A 327 -12.24 -30.56 -6.85
CA GLY A 327 -11.16 -31.53 -7.00
C GLY A 327 -10.03 -31.35 -5.99
N ALA A 328 -8.94 -32.09 -6.19
CA ALA A 328 -7.73 -31.99 -5.37
C ALA A 328 -7.07 -30.61 -5.47
N GLY A 329 -7.26 -29.90 -6.59
CA GLY A 329 -6.70 -28.56 -6.80
C GLY A 329 -7.30 -27.50 -5.87
N GLU A 330 -8.61 -27.50 -5.67
CA GLU A 330 -9.30 -26.61 -4.71
C GLU A 330 -8.81 -26.85 -3.28
N VAL A 331 -8.68 -28.12 -2.88
CA VAL A 331 -8.15 -28.50 -1.56
C VAL A 331 -6.70 -28.05 -1.41
N PHE A 332 -5.87 -28.22 -2.44
CA PHE A 332 -4.49 -27.72 -2.47
C PHE A 332 -4.43 -26.19 -2.35
N CYS A 333 -5.27 -25.45 -3.09
CA CYS A 333 -5.32 -24.00 -3.01
C CYS A 333 -5.76 -23.51 -1.62
N SER A 334 -6.75 -24.16 -1.00
CA SER A 334 -7.17 -23.87 0.38
C SER A 334 -6.02 -24.13 1.37
N ALA A 335 -5.36 -25.29 1.27
CA ALA A 335 -4.19 -25.62 2.10
C ALA A 335 -3.03 -24.64 1.90
N TYR A 336 -2.78 -24.18 0.66
CA TYR A 336 -1.77 -23.16 0.37
C TYR A 336 -2.08 -21.82 1.06
N VAL A 337 -3.35 -21.39 1.09
CA VAL A 337 -3.75 -20.19 1.86
C VAL A 337 -3.47 -20.38 3.35
N VAL A 338 -3.80 -21.55 3.93
CA VAL A 338 -3.47 -21.87 5.33
C VAL A 338 -1.96 -21.84 5.59
N LEU A 339 -1.14 -22.37 4.67
CA LEU A 339 0.32 -22.31 4.76
C LEU A 339 0.85 -20.87 4.72
N CYS A 340 0.25 -19.99 3.91
CA CYS A 340 0.58 -18.56 3.94
C CYS A 340 0.29 -17.93 5.31
N TYR A 341 -0.83 -18.34 5.92
CA TYR A 341 -1.31 -17.88 7.22
C TYR A 341 -0.79 -18.67 8.42
N LEU A 342 0.28 -19.47 8.27
CA LEU A 342 0.87 -20.24 9.37
C LEU A 342 1.14 -19.41 10.66
N PRO A 343 1.57 -18.13 10.61
CA PRO A 343 1.69 -17.31 11.82
C PRO A 343 0.36 -17.08 12.55
N PHE A 344 -0.74 -16.87 11.82
CA PHE A 344 -2.08 -16.71 12.40
C PHE A 344 -2.59 -18.04 12.95
N LEU A 345 -2.32 -19.16 12.26
CA LEU A 345 -2.67 -20.50 12.75
C LEU A 345 -1.97 -20.79 14.09
N LYS A 346 -0.67 -20.49 14.20
CA LYS A 346 0.05 -20.55 15.48
C LYS A 346 -0.54 -19.59 16.52
N GLY A 347 -1.02 -18.43 16.08
CA GLY A 347 -1.68 -17.42 16.91
C GLY A 347 -3.01 -17.89 17.51
N LEU A 348 -3.79 -18.73 16.83
CA LEU A 348 -5.04 -19.29 17.38
C LEU A 348 -4.83 -20.10 18.66
N PHE A 349 -3.66 -20.74 18.79
CA PHE A 349 -3.28 -21.55 19.95
C PHE A 349 -2.20 -20.88 20.81
N GLY A 350 -1.83 -19.64 20.49
CA GLY A 350 -0.83 -18.87 21.20
C GLY A 350 -1.32 -18.38 22.57
N LYS A 351 -0.39 -18.08 23.47
CA LYS A 351 -0.67 -17.48 24.79
C LYS A 351 -0.07 -16.08 24.89
N GLY A 352 -0.68 -15.22 25.70
CA GLY A 352 -0.25 -13.84 25.91
C GLY A 352 -0.20 -13.05 24.60
N LYS A 353 0.84 -12.23 24.43
CA LYS A 353 1.04 -11.38 23.24
C LYS A 353 1.23 -12.15 21.92
N TYR A 354 1.46 -13.46 21.97
CA TYR A 354 1.61 -14.33 20.78
C TYR A 354 0.32 -15.04 20.38
N GLY A 355 -0.76 -14.89 21.16
CA GLY A 355 -2.08 -15.43 20.88
C GLY A 355 -3.01 -14.39 20.29
N ILE A 356 -3.80 -14.76 19.29
CA ILE A 356 -4.88 -13.89 18.77
C ILE A 356 -5.91 -13.72 19.89
N PRO A 357 -6.30 -12.48 20.26
CA PRO A 357 -7.27 -12.27 21.32
C PRO A 357 -8.59 -12.99 21.06
N LEU A 358 -9.19 -13.55 22.12
CA LEU A 358 -10.43 -14.31 22.02
C LEU A 358 -11.56 -13.49 21.39
N SER A 359 -11.65 -12.20 21.70
CA SER A 359 -12.59 -11.26 21.07
C SER A 359 -12.48 -11.25 19.55
N THR A 360 -11.25 -11.23 19.01
CA THR A 360 -10.99 -11.27 17.58
C THR A 360 -11.33 -12.63 16.98
N ILE A 361 -11.02 -13.73 17.67
CA ILE A 361 -11.38 -15.09 17.24
C ILE A 361 -12.90 -15.24 17.15
N CYS A 362 -13.64 -14.84 18.19
CA CYS A 362 -15.10 -14.92 18.21
C CYS A 362 -15.74 -14.11 17.07
N LYS A 363 -15.32 -12.85 16.88
CA LYS A 363 -15.81 -12.01 15.77
C LYS A 363 -15.49 -12.64 14.40
N SER A 364 -14.28 -13.17 14.24
CA SER A 364 -13.86 -13.84 13.01
C SER A 364 -14.67 -15.12 12.75
N MET A 365 -14.98 -15.88 13.80
CA MET A 365 -15.78 -17.10 13.72
C MET A 365 -17.21 -16.78 13.28
N VAL A 366 -17.82 -15.72 13.83
CA VAL A 366 -19.16 -15.26 13.40
C VAL A 366 -19.14 -14.90 11.91
N LEU A 367 -18.13 -14.16 11.44
CA LEU A 367 -17.99 -13.83 10.02
C LEU A 367 -17.75 -15.08 9.14
N ALA A 368 -16.95 -16.03 9.62
CA ALA A 368 -16.71 -17.29 8.91
C ALA A 368 -17.97 -18.15 8.79
N LEU A 369 -18.74 -18.27 9.87
CA LEU A 369 -20.03 -18.99 9.85
C LEU A 369 -21.06 -18.28 8.97
N LEU A 370 -21.09 -16.95 8.98
CA LEU A 370 -21.95 -16.17 8.09
C LEU A 370 -21.57 -16.42 6.62
N PHE A 371 -20.28 -16.47 6.29
CA PHE A 371 -19.83 -16.84 4.95
C PHE A 371 -20.30 -18.25 4.57
N VAL A 372 -20.11 -19.25 5.43
CA VAL A 372 -20.57 -20.63 5.20
C VAL A 372 -22.08 -20.69 5.01
N HIS A 373 -22.83 -19.95 5.83
CA HIS A 373 -24.29 -19.87 5.72
C HIS A 373 -24.72 -19.28 4.38
N LEU A 374 -24.09 -18.18 3.95
CA LEU A 374 -24.35 -17.57 2.64
C LEU A 374 -24.03 -18.54 1.50
N CYS A 375 -22.93 -19.29 1.57
CA CYS A 375 -22.64 -20.37 0.62
C CYS A 375 -23.75 -21.44 0.59
N GLY A 376 -24.30 -21.80 1.75
CA GLY A 376 -25.44 -22.73 1.82
C GLY A 376 -26.69 -22.19 1.14
N THR A 377 -27.01 -20.90 1.32
CA THR A 377 -28.18 -20.28 0.67
C THR A 377 -28.06 -20.23 -0.85
N THR A 378 -26.84 -20.09 -1.40
CA THR A 378 -26.61 -20.15 -2.86
C THR A 378 -26.84 -21.53 -3.47
N ILE A 379 -26.81 -22.60 -2.67
CA ILE A 379 -27.10 -23.97 -3.13
C ILE A 379 -28.61 -24.25 -3.10
N ALA A 380 -29.33 -23.65 -2.14
CA ALA A 380 -30.75 -23.85 -1.93
C ALA A 380 -31.63 -23.16 -2.99
N ASN A 381 -31.11 -22.09 -3.61
CA ASN A 381 -31.69 -21.44 -4.79
C ASN A 381 -31.12 -22.08 -6.08
#